data_AF-A0A9P4RA04-F1
#
_entry.id   AF-A0A9P4RA04-F1
#
_cell.length_a   1.000
_cell.length_b   1.000
_cell.length_c   1.000
_cell.angle_alpha   90.00
_cell.angle_beta   90.00
_cell.angle_gamma   90.00
#
_symmetry.space_group_name_H-M   'P 1'
#
loop_
_entity.id
_entity.type
_entity.pdbx_description
1 polymer ?
#
loop_
_entity_poly.entity_id
_entity_poly.type
_entity_poly.pdbx_seq_one_letter_code
_entity_poly.pdbx_strand_id
1 'polypeptide(L)'
;MDASAYLEEDLPVFGTMTALIGISWYISIELNIRLFFTFKRRKGLYFWSCLVSSWGVLIQPLAIILADFGVWKDALGAITVIYLSWWMMVVPQSFVLYSRLHLVLSNTKRLRWVLYMVIFTTIVFSIPTMIVGILAQTSMKNLGSPYLIWDKVQLTAFFVQETVLSLIYIVETYKRLKNSAMLHRDGGNSKEVLNHLIWVNVLVIALDCSLLALSYSNLFFVQSAYKPCVYGVKLRIEFAILNRLISSIQRSSNQSYGQENGYPE
;
A
#
# COMPACT_ATOMS: atom_id res chain seq x y z
N MET A 1 -17.32 37.26 -3.05
CA MET A 1 -18.04 35.97 -3.06
C MET A 1 -17.31 35.09 -2.09
N ASP A 2 -17.87 35.04 -0.89
CA ASP A 2 -17.12 34.74 0.33
C ASP A 2 -16.82 33.24 0.44
N ALA A 3 -15.57 32.91 0.81
CA ALA A 3 -15.11 31.54 1.00
C ALA A 3 -15.96 30.75 2.02
N SER A 4 -16.71 31.45 2.89
CA SER A 4 -17.68 30.88 3.81
C SER A 4 -18.92 30.29 3.12
N ALA A 5 -19.37 30.83 1.98
CA ALA A 5 -20.55 30.33 1.26
C ALA A 5 -20.24 29.04 0.48
N TYR A 6 -19.01 28.87 -0.02
CA TYR A 6 -18.54 27.61 -0.60
C TYR A 6 -18.36 26.49 0.44
N LEU A 7 -18.05 26.85 1.69
CA LEU A 7 -17.90 25.91 2.80
C LEU A 7 -19.23 25.33 3.29
N GLU A 8 -20.36 26.04 3.11
CA GLU A 8 -21.67 25.56 3.56
C GLU A 8 -22.33 24.58 2.58
N GLU A 9 -22.10 24.71 1.26
CA GLU A 9 -22.68 23.82 0.24
C GLU A 9 -21.92 22.48 0.12
N ASP A 10 -20.61 22.47 0.40
CA ASP A 10 -19.73 21.28 0.36
C ASP A 10 -19.30 20.75 1.75
N LEU A 11 -19.94 21.23 2.84
CA LEU A 11 -19.63 20.82 4.21
C LEU A 11 -19.57 19.29 4.44
N PRO A 12 -20.51 18.46 3.90
CA PRO A 12 -20.40 17.00 4.05
C PRO A 12 -19.17 16.44 3.32
N VAL A 13 -18.81 16.99 2.16
CA VAL A 13 -17.62 16.55 1.39
C VAL A 13 -16.36 16.89 2.18
N PHE A 14 -16.24 18.11 2.67
CA PHE A 14 -15.12 18.53 3.51
C PHE A 14 -15.01 17.68 4.78
N GLY A 15 -16.14 17.45 5.48
CA GLY A 15 -16.18 16.60 6.67
C GLY A 15 -15.71 15.17 6.41
N THR A 16 -16.12 14.56 5.29
CA THR A 16 -15.64 13.22 4.90
C THR A 16 -14.15 13.22 4.58
N MET A 17 -13.64 14.25 3.90
CA MET A 17 -12.20 14.37 3.60
C MET A 17 -11.37 14.51 4.87
N THR A 18 -11.77 15.37 5.80
CA THR A 18 -11.07 15.54 7.08
C THR A 18 -11.07 14.24 7.89
N ALA A 19 -12.19 13.51 7.91
CA ALA A 19 -12.27 12.21 8.59
C ALA A 19 -11.30 11.17 7.98
N LEU A 20 -11.27 11.06 6.65
CA LEU A 20 -10.36 10.14 5.95
C LEU A 20 -8.89 10.50 6.18
N ILE A 21 -8.55 11.78 6.16
CA ILE A 21 -7.20 12.26 6.46
C ILE A 21 -6.83 11.92 7.92
N GLY A 22 -7.71 12.18 8.88
CA GLY A 22 -7.50 11.84 10.28
C GLY A 22 -7.23 10.35 10.49
N ILE A 23 -8.01 9.48 9.83
CA ILE A 23 -7.80 8.03 9.85
C ILE A 23 -6.42 7.67 9.26
N SER A 24 -6.05 8.26 8.13
CA SER A 24 -4.76 8.01 7.50
C SER A 24 -3.58 8.37 8.42
N TRP A 25 -3.66 9.50 9.13
CA TRP A 25 -2.65 9.92 10.10
C TRP A 25 -2.57 9.00 11.30
N TYR A 26 -3.72 8.64 11.89
CA TYR A 26 -3.76 7.69 13.00
C TYR A 26 -3.07 6.38 12.61
N ILE A 27 -3.44 5.81 11.46
CA ILE A 27 -2.87 4.54 10.99
C ILE A 27 -1.37 4.67 10.76
N SER A 28 -0.91 5.73 10.11
CA SER A 28 0.53 5.90 9.85
C SER A 28 1.35 6.13 11.10
N ILE A 29 0.86 6.89 12.09
CA ILE A 29 1.54 7.08 13.37
C ILE A 29 1.59 5.75 14.13
N GLU A 30 0.46 5.05 14.24
CA GLU A 30 0.38 3.73 14.86
C GLU A 30 1.37 2.75 14.21
N LEU A 31 1.42 2.72 12.87
CA LEU A 31 2.31 1.86 12.11
C LEU A 31 3.78 2.21 12.35
N ASN A 32 4.15 3.48 12.33
CA ASN A 32 5.52 3.91 12.61
C ASN A 32 5.95 3.42 13.99
N ILE A 33 5.13 3.64 15.03
CA ILE A 33 5.41 3.17 16.39
C ILE A 33 5.59 1.65 16.39
N ARG A 34 4.61 0.90 15.88
CA ARG A 34 4.67 -0.58 15.84
C ARG A 34 5.90 -1.08 15.06
N LEU A 35 6.27 -0.41 13.96
CA LEU A 35 7.43 -0.77 13.14
C LEU A 35 8.74 -0.64 13.93
N PHE A 36 8.91 0.46 14.67
CA PHE A 36 10.09 0.69 15.51
C PHE A 36 10.20 -0.29 16.69
N PHE A 37 9.07 -0.69 17.28
CA PHE A 37 9.06 -1.66 18.38
C PHE A 37 9.25 -3.11 17.91
N THR A 38 8.74 -3.47 16.71
CA THR A 38 8.76 -4.86 16.23
C THR A 38 10.10 -5.25 15.58
N PHE A 39 10.73 -4.35 14.83
CA PHE A 39 11.97 -4.66 14.10
C PHE A 39 13.23 -4.22 14.86
N LYS A 40 13.79 -5.13 15.67
CA LYS A 40 15.11 -4.92 16.32
C LYS A 40 16.29 -4.88 15.33
N ARG A 41 16.15 -5.42 14.12
CA ARG A 41 17.16 -5.32 13.02
C ARG A 41 16.61 -4.56 11.81
N ARG A 42 17.05 -3.30 11.63
CA ARG A 42 16.56 -2.33 10.63
C ARG A 42 17.17 -2.47 9.22
N LYS A 43 17.55 -3.68 8.80
CA LYS A 43 18.27 -3.89 7.53
C LYS A 43 17.43 -4.50 6.39
N GLY A 44 16.18 -4.88 6.66
CA GLY A 44 15.31 -5.50 5.64
C GLY A 44 14.71 -4.49 4.68
N LEU A 45 14.64 -4.84 3.38
CA LEU A 45 13.94 -4.06 2.35
C LEU A 45 12.47 -3.78 2.73
N TYR A 46 11.83 -4.74 3.41
CA TYR A 46 10.49 -4.58 3.98
C TYR A 46 10.40 -3.37 4.92
N PHE A 47 11.35 -3.26 5.86
CA PHE A 47 11.32 -2.21 6.89
C PHE A 47 11.41 -0.84 6.23
N TRP A 48 12.37 -0.64 5.33
CA TRP A 48 12.54 0.63 4.61
C TRP A 48 11.35 0.95 3.71
N SER A 49 10.80 -0.04 3.00
CA SER A 49 9.65 0.18 2.12
C SER A 49 8.40 0.57 2.92
N CYS A 50 8.15 -0.12 4.04
CA CYS A 50 7.03 0.17 4.92
C CYS A 50 7.18 1.54 5.61
N LEU A 51 8.41 1.90 6.03
CA LEU A 51 8.70 3.19 6.65
C LEU A 51 8.46 4.34 5.65
N VAL A 52 9.07 4.26 4.47
CA VAL A 52 8.94 5.31 3.44
C VAL A 52 7.48 5.47 3.01
N SER A 53 6.75 4.36 2.81
CA SER A 53 5.33 4.43 2.46
C SER A 53 4.48 5.04 3.58
N SER A 54 4.72 4.68 4.85
CA SER A 54 4.01 5.27 5.99
C SER A 54 4.24 6.78 6.10
N TRP A 55 5.47 7.24 5.84
CA TRP A 55 5.78 8.68 5.75
C TRP A 55 5.12 9.34 4.54
N GLY A 56 5.05 8.67 3.38
CA GLY A 56 4.29 9.14 2.22
C GLY A 56 2.82 9.39 2.55
N VAL A 57 2.18 8.44 3.25
CA VAL A 57 0.78 8.57 3.71
C VAL A 57 0.58 9.71 4.69
N LEU A 58 1.58 10.06 5.51
CA LEU A 58 1.51 11.23 6.42
C LEU A 58 1.70 12.55 5.68
N ILE A 59 2.77 12.63 4.88
CA ILE A 59 3.23 13.88 4.26
C ILE A 59 2.28 14.32 3.16
N GLN A 60 1.69 13.39 2.39
CA GLN A 60 0.85 13.75 1.26
C GLN A 60 -0.38 14.60 1.64
N PRO A 61 -1.28 14.14 2.53
CA PRO A 61 -2.42 14.96 2.93
C PRO A 61 -1.98 16.24 3.67
N LEU A 62 -0.87 16.21 4.41
CA LEU A 62 -0.32 17.40 5.05
C LEU A 62 0.13 18.44 4.00
N ALA A 63 0.81 18.01 2.94
CA ALA A 63 1.28 18.89 1.87
C ALA A 63 0.12 19.51 1.10
N ILE A 64 -0.96 18.75 0.87
CA ILE A 64 -2.18 19.23 0.21
C ILE A 64 -2.87 20.28 1.09
N ILE A 65 -3.07 19.99 2.37
CA ILE A 65 -3.65 20.96 3.33
C ILE A 65 -2.82 22.25 3.34
N LEU A 66 -1.50 22.15 3.49
CA LEU A 66 -0.64 23.34 3.55
C LEU A 66 -0.66 24.15 2.24
N ALA A 67 -0.82 23.49 1.09
CA ALA A 67 -0.98 24.14 -0.21
C ALA A 67 -2.35 24.85 -0.30
N ASP A 68 -3.43 24.20 0.12
CA ASP A 68 -4.80 24.75 0.08
C ASP A 68 -4.97 25.96 1.02
N PHE A 69 -4.33 25.96 2.18
CA PHE A 69 -4.32 27.10 3.11
C PHE A 69 -3.41 28.25 2.65
N GLY A 70 -2.73 28.14 1.51
CA GLY A 70 -1.85 29.19 0.98
C GLY A 70 -0.61 29.48 1.84
N VAL A 71 -0.20 28.53 2.69
CA VAL A 71 0.98 28.68 3.57
C VAL A 71 2.27 28.74 2.73
N TRP A 72 2.27 28.06 1.58
CA TRP A 72 3.40 28.03 0.66
C TRP A 72 3.32 29.19 -0.34
N LYS A 73 4.23 30.15 -0.20
CA LYS A 73 4.38 31.27 -1.15
C LYS A 73 4.96 30.85 -2.50
N ASP A 74 5.67 29.73 -2.54
CA ASP A 74 6.19 29.12 -3.76
C ASP A 74 5.32 27.92 -4.16
N ALA A 75 4.48 28.13 -5.19
CA ALA A 75 3.60 27.10 -5.72
C ALA A 75 4.38 25.89 -6.25
N LEU A 76 5.57 26.11 -6.83
CA LEU A 76 6.41 25.03 -7.35
C LEU A 76 6.90 24.12 -6.23
N GLY A 77 7.32 24.70 -5.11
CA GLY A 77 7.72 23.97 -3.91
C GLY A 77 6.60 23.09 -3.37
N ALA A 78 5.39 23.64 -3.22
CA ALA A 78 4.23 22.89 -2.73
C ALA A 78 3.87 21.69 -3.62
N ILE A 79 3.81 21.92 -4.94
CA ILE A 79 3.49 20.89 -5.93
C ILE A 79 4.53 19.78 -5.92
N THR A 80 5.81 20.14 -5.85
CA THR A 80 6.92 19.16 -5.81
C THR A 80 6.80 18.26 -4.58
N VAL A 81 6.45 18.81 -3.42
CA VAL A 81 6.25 18.02 -2.18
C VAL A 81 5.03 17.10 -2.30
N ILE A 82 3.93 17.55 -2.91
CA ILE A 82 2.73 16.72 -3.12
C ILE A 82 3.05 15.52 -4.02
N TYR A 83 3.73 15.73 -5.14
CA TYR A 83 4.09 14.63 -6.05
C TYR A 83 5.18 13.72 -5.47
N LEU A 84 6.15 14.28 -4.75
CA LEU A 84 7.18 13.50 -4.07
C LEU A 84 6.58 12.60 -2.97
N SER A 85 5.65 13.14 -2.17
CA SER A 85 4.96 12.36 -1.13
C SER A 85 4.04 11.29 -1.73
N TRP A 86 3.36 11.58 -2.84
CA TRP A 86 2.65 10.58 -3.62
C TRP A 86 3.57 9.44 -4.08
N TRP A 87 4.75 9.77 -4.62
CA TRP A 87 5.75 8.79 -5.07
C TRP A 87 6.23 7.93 -3.90
N MET A 88 6.55 8.56 -2.76
CA MET A 88 6.92 7.88 -1.52
C MET A 88 5.83 6.97 -0.98
N MET A 89 4.55 7.28 -1.22
CA MET A 89 3.44 6.44 -0.81
C MET A 89 3.28 5.22 -1.71
N VAL A 90 3.18 5.42 -3.04
CA VAL A 90 2.79 4.37 -4.00
C VAL A 90 3.93 3.41 -4.34
N VAL A 91 5.13 3.93 -4.59
CA VAL A 91 6.25 3.10 -5.07
C VAL A 91 6.68 2.06 -4.02
N PRO A 92 6.96 2.44 -2.77
CA PRO A 92 7.39 1.47 -1.77
C PRO A 92 6.31 0.45 -1.40
N GLN A 93 5.03 0.76 -1.62
CA GLN A 93 3.93 -0.19 -1.41
C GLN A 93 4.07 -1.45 -2.27
N SER A 94 4.48 -1.27 -3.53
CA SER A 94 4.77 -2.38 -4.45
C SER A 94 5.93 -3.25 -3.95
N PHE A 95 6.94 -2.61 -3.34
CA PHE A 95 8.08 -3.32 -2.72
C PHE A 95 7.70 -4.04 -1.42
N VAL A 96 6.74 -3.53 -0.64
CA VAL A 96 6.17 -4.21 0.54
C VAL A 96 5.51 -5.52 0.12
N LEU A 97 4.64 -5.48 -0.90
CA LEU A 97 3.98 -6.66 -1.48
C LEU A 97 5.01 -7.67 -2.02
N TYR A 98 6.01 -7.19 -2.77
CA TYR A 98 7.13 -8.02 -3.24
C TYR A 98 7.88 -8.70 -2.09
N SER A 99 8.19 -7.96 -1.02
CA SER A 99 8.92 -8.50 0.12
C SER A 99 8.13 -9.56 0.88
N ARG A 100 6.80 -9.48 0.91
CA ARG A 100 5.96 -10.58 1.42
C ARG A 100 5.97 -11.78 0.49
N LEU A 101 5.87 -11.54 -0.81
CA LEU A 101 5.92 -12.60 -1.81
C LEU A 101 7.24 -13.38 -1.71
N HIS A 102 8.36 -12.69 -1.49
CA HIS A 102 9.67 -13.30 -1.25
C HIS A 102 9.68 -14.30 -0.07
N LEU A 103 8.86 -14.08 0.96
CA LEU A 103 8.79 -14.99 2.12
C LEU A 103 7.93 -16.23 1.85
N VAL A 104 7.01 -16.16 0.89
CA VAL A 104 6.10 -17.27 0.53
C VAL A 104 6.57 -18.03 -0.71
N LEU A 105 7.39 -17.44 -1.58
CA LEU A 105 7.92 -18.14 -2.75
C LEU A 105 9.32 -18.69 -2.46
N SER A 106 9.49 -20.01 -2.64
CA SER A 106 10.82 -20.64 -2.62
C SER A 106 11.52 -20.56 -3.98
N ASN A 107 10.78 -20.28 -5.06
CA ASN A 107 11.34 -20.27 -6.43
C ASN A 107 11.85 -18.88 -6.82
N THR A 108 13.18 -18.72 -6.75
CA THR A 108 13.90 -17.47 -7.03
C THR A 108 13.69 -16.94 -8.45
N LYS A 109 13.43 -17.80 -9.45
CA LYS A 109 13.26 -17.36 -10.85
C LYS A 109 11.96 -16.57 -11.02
N ARG A 110 10.84 -17.08 -10.51
CA ARG A 110 9.54 -16.39 -10.57
C ARG A 110 9.58 -15.07 -9.81
N LEU A 111 10.25 -15.08 -8.65
CA LEU A 111 10.39 -13.89 -7.83
C LEU A 111 11.16 -12.77 -8.54
N ARG A 112 12.24 -13.10 -9.27
CA ARG A 112 12.98 -12.12 -10.09
C ARG A 112 12.13 -11.53 -11.21
N TRP A 113 11.33 -12.33 -11.90
CA TRP A 113 10.39 -11.83 -12.92
C TRP A 113 9.38 -10.85 -12.34
N VAL A 114 8.84 -11.15 -11.16
CA VAL A 114 7.95 -10.24 -10.45
C VAL A 114 8.67 -8.94 -10.07
N LEU A 115 9.91 -9.02 -9.58
CA LEU A 115 10.71 -7.82 -9.29
C LEU A 115 10.92 -6.96 -10.53
N TYR A 116 11.26 -7.56 -11.67
CA TYR A 116 11.43 -6.83 -12.93
C TYR A 116 10.14 -6.14 -13.37
N MET A 117 8.99 -6.80 -13.21
CA MET A 117 7.69 -6.21 -13.51
C MET A 117 7.35 -5.01 -12.61
N VAL A 118 7.65 -5.10 -11.31
CA VAL A 118 7.47 -3.98 -10.36
C VAL A 118 8.38 -2.79 -10.71
N ILE A 119 9.66 -3.06 -10.97
CA ILE A 119 10.63 -2.01 -11.32
C ILE A 119 10.25 -1.35 -12.64
N PHE A 120 9.90 -2.14 -13.65
CA PHE A 120 9.49 -1.65 -14.96
C PHE A 120 8.27 -0.74 -14.85
N THR A 121 7.21 -1.19 -14.19
CA THR A 121 5.97 -0.41 -14.02
C THR A 121 6.25 0.88 -13.22
N THR A 122 7.04 0.79 -12.16
CA THR A 122 7.44 1.96 -11.36
C THR A 122 8.18 3.00 -12.22
N ILE A 123 9.17 2.59 -13.02
CA ILE A 123 9.96 3.53 -13.82
C ILE A 123 9.10 4.13 -14.95
N VAL A 124 8.38 3.28 -15.67
CA VAL A 124 7.60 3.68 -16.86
C VAL A 124 6.42 4.58 -16.49
N PHE A 125 5.77 4.37 -15.34
CA PHE A 125 4.61 5.16 -14.94
C PHE A 125 4.94 6.29 -13.97
N SER A 126 5.86 6.10 -13.01
CA SER A 126 6.15 7.16 -12.04
C SER A 126 6.91 8.34 -12.65
N ILE A 127 7.86 8.10 -13.56
CA ILE A 127 8.67 9.20 -14.13
C ILE A 127 7.80 10.16 -14.97
N PRO A 128 6.99 9.70 -15.93
CA PRO A 128 6.16 10.62 -16.70
C PRO A 128 5.11 11.30 -15.83
N THR A 129 4.61 10.63 -14.78
CA THR A 129 3.68 11.23 -13.82
C THR A 129 4.29 12.43 -13.10
N MET A 130 5.54 12.33 -12.65
CA MET A 130 6.25 13.47 -12.02
C MET A 130 6.41 14.63 -13.02
N ILE A 131 6.77 14.33 -14.26
CA ILE A 131 6.98 15.33 -15.31
C ILE A 131 5.66 16.02 -15.69
N VAL A 132 4.64 15.23 -16.01
CA VAL A 132 3.31 15.72 -16.41
C VAL A 132 2.65 16.48 -15.25
N GLY A 133 2.81 16.01 -14.02
CA GLY A 133 2.26 16.65 -12.82
C GLY A 133 2.82 18.04 -12.56
N ILE A 134 4.13 18.24 -12.78
CA ILE A 134 4.77 19.55 -12.67
C ILE A 134 4.35 20.44 -13.86
N LEU A 135 4.40 19.92 -15.10
CA LEU A 135 4.08 20.70 -16.31
C LEU A 135 2.62 21.16 -16.38
N ALA A 136 1.67 20.33 -15.93
CA ALA A 136 0.25 20.69 -15.91
C ALA A 136 -0.03 21.92 -15.02
N GLN A 137 0.79 22.12 -13.97
CA GLN A 137 0.62 23.21 -13.02
C GLN A 137 1.40 24.47 -13.42
N THR A 138 2.50 24.34 -14.17
CA THR A 138 3.37 25.48 -14.54
C THR A 138 3.04 26.12 -15.88
N SER A 139 2.55 25.36 -16.86
CA SER A 139 2.59 25.85 -18.24
C SER A 139 1.24 26.12 -18.89
N MET A 140 0.12 25.42 -18.64
CA MET A 140 -1.12 25.70 -19.40
C MET A 140 -2.42 25.29 -18.70
N LYS A 141 -3.33 26.25 -18.51
CA LYS A 141 -4.74 26.05 -18.09
C LYS A 141 -5.55 25.09 -19.00
N ASN A 142 -5.04 24.75 -20.20
CA ASN A 142 -5.70 23.89 -21.19
C ASN A 142 -5.27 22.41 -21.18
N LEU A 143 -4.35 21.99 -20.29
CA LEU A 143 -3.91 20.59 -20.17
C LEU A 143 -4.74 19.73 -19.20
N GLY A 144 -5.87 20.25 -18.71
CA GLY A 144 -6.74 19.51 -17.79
C GLY A 144 -7.19 18.16 -18.35
N SER A 145 -7.61 18.09 -19.61
CA SER A 145 -8.14 16.84 -20.19
C SER A 145 -7.08 15.74 -20.38
N PRO A 146 -5.88 16.00 -20.94
CA PRO A 146 -4.83 14.99 -21.02
C PRO A 146 -4.32 14.51 -19.66
N TYR A 147 -4.22 15.42 -18.67
CA TYR A 147 -3.78 15.08 -17.33
C TYR A 147 -4.71 14.08 -16.64
N LEU A 148 -6.03 14.30 -16.74
CA LEU A 148 -7.02 13.39 -16.14
C LEU A 148 -7.00 11.99 -16.76
N ILE A 149 -6.74 11.90 -18.06
CA ILE A 149 -6.57 10.61 -18.75
C ILE A 149 -5.30 9.93 -18.23
N TRP A 150 -4.19 10.68 -18.10
CA TRP A 150 -2.94 10.15 -17.60
C TRP A 150 -3.04 9.62 -16.16
N ASP A 151 -3.67 10.36 -15.23
CA ASP A 151 -3.88 9.92 -13.84
C ASP A 151 -4.65 8.59 -13.80
N LYS A 152 -5.70 8.44 -14.62
CA LYS A 152 -6.48 7.19 -14.72
C LYS A 152 -5.65 6.04 -15.27
N VAL A 153 -4.86 6.27 -16.32
CA VAL A 153 -3.99 5.23 -16.92
C VAL A 153 -2.96 4.76 -15.91
N GLN A 154 -2.27 5.70 -15.27
CA GLN A 154 -1.25 5.42 -14.27
C GLN A 154 -1.83 4.71 -13.04
N LEU A 155 -2.98 5.15 -12.51
CA LEU A 155 -3.67 4.47 -11.41
C LEU A 155 -4.08 3.05 -11.80
N THR A 156 -4.60 2.87 -13.02
CA THR A 156 -4.97 1.54 -13.55
C THR A 156 -3.74 0.63 -13.68
N ALA A 157 -2.60 1.16 -14.10
CA ALA A 157 -1.35 0.38 -14.21
C ALA A 157 -0.86 -0.11 -12.84
N PHE A 158 -0.83 0.76 -11.83
CA PHE A 158 -0.47 0.36 -10.45
C PHE A 158 -1.50 -0.60 -9.87
N PHE A 159 -2.80 -0.39 -10.13
CA PHE A 159 -3.86 -1.31 -9.74
C PHE A 159 -3.65 -2.73 -10.30
N VAL A 160 -3.38 -2.83 -11.61
CA VAL A 160 -3.11 -4.13 -12.26
C VAL A 160 -1.86 -4.77 -11.64
N GLN A 161 -0.83 -3.97 -11.39
CA GLN A 161 0.41 -4.46 -10.78
C GLN A 161 0.20 -5.00 -9.36
N GLU A 162 -0.49 -4.25 -8.49
CA GLU A 162 -0.84 -4.67 -7.13
C GLU A 162 -1.76 -5.91 -7.14
N THR A 163 -2.74 -5.95 -8.04
CA THR A 163 -3.63 -7.10 -8.21
C THR A 163 -2.86 -8.36 -8.62
N VAL A 164 -1.94 -8.25 -9.58
CA VAL A 164 -1.11 -9.39 -10.02
C VAL A 164 -0.25 -9.91 -8.87
N LEU A 165 0.40 -9.02 -8.09
CA LEU A 165 1.18 -9.41 -6.90
C LEU A 165 0.32 -10.15 -5.87
N SER A 166 -0.87 -9.61 -5.59
CA SER A 166 -1.84 -10.17 -4.66
C SER A 166 -2.35 -11.53 -5.10
N LEU A 167 -2.65 -11.73 -6.38
CA LEU A 167 -3.09 -13.01 -6.94
C LEU A 167 -1.99 -14.07 -6.88
N ILE A 168 -0.75 -13.74 -7.27
CA ILE A 168 0.38 -14.69 -7.17
C ILE A 168 0.58 -15.11 -5.71
N TYR A 169 0.48 -14.16 -4.77
CA TYR A 169 0.56 -14.45 -3.34
C TYR A 169 -0.54 -15.42 -2.89
N ILE A 170 -1.80 -15.17 -3.24
CA ILE A 170 -2.93 -16.03 -2.86
C ILE A 170 -2.73 -17.45 -3.42
N VAL A 171 -2.36 -17.58 -4.68
CA VAL A 171 -2.15 -18.88 -5.34
C VAL A 171 -1.04 -19.68 -4.67
N GLU A 172 0.10 -19.07 -4.36
CA GLU A 172 1.22 -19.76 -3.72
C GLU A 172 0.94 -20.07 -2.25
N THR A 173 0.21 -19.19 -1.56
CA THR A 173 -0.29 -19.42 -0.19
C THR A 173 -1.27 -20.61 -0.15
N TYR A 174 -2.20 -20.68 -1.10
CA TYR A 174 -3.16 -21.77 -1.22
C TYR A 174 -2.48 -23.11 -1.55
N LYS A 175 -1.47 -23.11 -2.44
CA LYS A 175 -0.68 -24.32 -2.72
C LYS A 175 0.03 -24.85 -1.47
N ARG A 176 0.62 -23.96 -0.67
CA ARG A 176 1.23 -24.32 0.62
C ARG A 176 0.20 -24.90 1.59
N LEU A 177 -0.99 -24.30 1.66
CA LEU A 177 -2.10 -24.81 2.48
C LEU A 177 -2.52 -26.22 2.07
N LYS A 178 -2.69 -26.45 0.77
CA LYS A 178 -3.10 -27.75 0.22
C LYS A 178 -2.05 -28.81 0.55
N ASN A 179 -0.77 -28.49 0.36
CA ASN A 179 0.33 -29.42 0.65
C ASN A 179 0.44 -29.72 2.15
N SER A 180 0.30 -28.71 3.02
CA SER A 180 0.32 -28.93 4.46
C SER A 180 -0.90 -29.71 4.96
N ALA A 181 -2.07 -29.50 4.35
CA ALA A 181 -3.29 -30.26 4.67
C ALA A 181 -3.20 -31.73 4.26
N MET A 182 -2.42 -32.03 3.21
CA MET A 182 -2.18 -33.40 2.76
C MET A 182 -1.14 -34.14 3.63
N LEU A 183 -0.19 -33.41 4.23
CA LEU A 183 0.89 -33.98 5.03
C LEU A 183 0.57 -34.15 6.53
N HIS A 184 -0.27 -33.30 7.15
CA HIS A 184 -0.54 -33.37 8.59
C HIS A 184 -2.05 -33.42 8.90
N ARG A 185 -2.49 -34.56 9.48
CA ARG A 185 -3.88 -34.77 9.93
C ARG A 185 -4.25 -33.97 11.20
N ASP A 186 -3.27 -33.41 11.92
CA ASP A 186 -3.46 -32.70 13.21
C ASP A 186 -3.35 -31.15 13.17
N GLY A 187 -3.15 -30.54 12.00
CA GLY A 187 -2.80 -29.12 11.89
C GLY A 187 -3.94 -28.09 11.85
N GLY A 188 -4.99 -28.22 12.67
CA GLY A 188 -6.19 -27.34 12.63
C GLY A 188 -5.87 -25.83 12.67
N ASN A 189 -4.98 -25.41 13.57
CA ASN A 189 -4.63 -23.99 13.77
C ASN A 189 -3.85 -23.37 12.59
N SER A 190 -3.02 -24.16 11.90
CA SER A 190 -2.25 -23.64 10.74
C SER A 190 -3.15 -23.37 9.53
N LYS A 191 -4.24 -24.13 9.39
CA LYS A 191 -5.22 -23.92 8.31
C LYS A 191 -6.01 -22.64 8.51
N GLU A 192 -6.42 -22.36 9.74
CA GLU A 192 -7.18 -21.15 10.08
C GLU A 192 -6.35 -19.87 9.83
N VAL A 193 -5.08 -19.87 10.26
CA VAL A 193 -4.19 -18.72 10.01
C VAL A 193 -4.00 -18.48 8.52
N LEU A 194 -3.80 -19.55 7.72
CA LEU A 194 -3.57 -19.42 6.29
C LEU A 194 -4.84 -19.01 5.53
N ASN A 195 -6.01 -19.47 5.96
CA ASN A 195 -7.31 -19.03 5.43
C ASN A 195 -7.55 -17.55 5.73
N HIS A 196 -7.24 -17.11 6.96
CA HIS A 196 -7.31 -15.69 7.32
C HIS A 196 -6.36 -14.84 6.44
N LEU A 197 -5.17 -15.35 6.10
CA LEU A 197 -4.25 -14.67 5.19
C LEU A 197 -4.84 -14.46 3.78
N ILE A 198 -5.63 -15.41 3.28
CA ILE A 198 -6.31 -15.29 1.98
C ILE A 198 -7.41 -14.23 2.06
N TRP A 199 -8.28 -14.27 3.07
CA TRP A 199 -9.35 -13.29 3.24
C TRP A 199 -8.85 -11.85 3.34
N VAL A 200 -7.77 -11.65 4.08
CA VAL A 200 -7.17 -10.32 4.20
C VAL A 200 -6.55 -9.84 2.88
N ASN A 201 -6.00 -10.74 2.06
CA ASN A 201 -5.50 -10.36 0.73
C ASN A 201 -6.66 -10.01 -0.23
N VAL A 202 -7.76 -10.75 -0.18
CA VAL A 202 -8.99 -10.39 -0.91
C VAL A 202 -9.49 -9.00 -0.50
N LEU A 203 -9.41 -8.64 0.78
CA LEU A 203 -9.73 -7.30 1.25
C LEU A 203 -8.80 -6.22 0.65
N VAL A 204 -7.50 -6.51 0.48
CA VAL A 204 -6.57 -5.57 -0.19
C VAL A 204 -6.98 -5.34 -1.64
N ILE A 205 -7.34 -6.39 -2.38
CA ILE A 205 -7.85 -6.27 -3.76
C ILE A 205 -9.17 -5.49 -3.79
N ALA A 206 -10.05 -5.68 -2.81
CA ALA A 206 -11.30 -4.91 -2.73
C ALA A 206 -11.04 -3.41 -2.52
N LEU A 207 -10.03 -3.06 -1.71
CA LEU A 207 -9.56 -1.68 -1.52
C LEU A 207 -8.90 -1.09 -2.78
N ASP A 208 -8.24 -1.93 -3.58
CA ASP A 208 -7.70 -1.54 -4.89
C ASP A 208 -8.84 -1.17 -5.85
N CYS A 209 -9.88 -2.01 -5.89
CA CYS A 209 -11.06 -1.80 -6.73
C CYS A 209 -11.82 -0.53 -6.32
N SER A 210 -11.94 -0.23 -5.03
CA SER A 210 -12.63 0.98 -4.57
C SER A 210 -11.87 2.25 -4.95
N LEU A 211 -10.54 2.25 -4.89
CA LEU A 211 -9.72 3.36 -5.37
C LEU A 211 -9.90 3.58 -6.88
N LEU A 212 -9.92 2.50 -7.65
CA LEU A 212 -10.14 2.56 -9.09
C LEU A 212 -11.53 3.13 -9.39
N ALA A 213 -12.58 2.58 -8.78
CA ALA A 213 -13.96 3.04 -8.95
C ALA A 213 -14.11 4.54 -8.66
N LEU A 214 -13.51 5.02 -7.56
CA LEU A 214 -13.58 6.43 -7.19
C LEU A 214 -12.87 7.35 -8.21
N SER A 215 -11.76 6.90 -8.80
CA SER A 215 -11.06 7.63 -9.86
C SER A 215 -11.87 7.72 -11.15
N TYR A 216 -12.61 6.66 -11.51
CA TYR A 216 -13.49 6.69 -12.69
C TYR A 216 -14.74 7.57 -12.47
N SER A 217 -15.17 7.77 -11.22
CA SER A 217 -16.27 8.68 -10.87
C SER A 217 -15.92 10.18 -10.96
N ASN A 218 -14.66 10.53 -11.30
CA ASN A 218 -14.18 11.92 -11.41
C ASN A 218 -14.32 12.76 -10.11
N LEU A 219 -14.41 12.10 -8.95
CA LEU A 219 -14.49 12.78 -7.64
C LEU A 219 -13.07 13.08 -7.10
N PHE A 220 -12.35 13.98 -7.76
CA PHE A 220 -10.92 14.23 -7.49
C PHE A 220 -10.61 14.66 -6.06
N PHE A 221 -11.45 15.51 -5.46
CA PHE A 221 -11.26 15.98 -4.08
C PHE A 221 -11.37 14.84 -3.07
N VAL A 222 -12.44 14.03 -3.17
CA VAL A 222 -12.65 12.86 -2.31
C VAL A 222 -11.58 11.80 -2.58
N GLN A 223 -11.20 11.58 -3.85
CA GLN A 223 -10.12 10.68 -4.24
C GLN A 223 -8.79 11.07 -3.60
N SER A 224 -8.49 12.36 -3.51
CA SER A 224 -7.27 12.89 -2.91
C SER A 224 -7.14 12.56 -1.42
N ALA A 225 -8.24 12.62 -0.66
CA ALA A 225 -8.28 12.24 0.75
C ALA A 225 -8.39 10.73 0.98
N TYR A 226 -9.14 10.03 0.11
CA TYR A 226 -9.37 8.58 0.20
C TYR A 226 -8.12 7.77 -0.13
N LYS A 227 -7.30 8.23 -1.08
CA LYS A 227 -6.08 7.53 -1.52
C LYS A 227 -5.10 7.30 -0.34
N PRO A 228 -4.62 8.31 0.42
CA PRO A 228 -3.78 8.10 1.59
C PRO A 228 -4.41 7.18 2.64
N CYS A 229 -5.72 7.31 2.90
CA CYS A 229 -6.43 6.44 3.84
C CYS A 229 -6.35 4.97 3.42
N VAL A 230 -6.65 4.66 2.15
CA VAL A 230 -6.57 3.28 1.65
C VAL A 230 -5.14 2.75 1.68
N TYR A 231 -4.15 3.54 1.24
CA TYR A 231 -2.75 3.12 1.31
C TYR A 231 -2.27 2.88 2.75
N GLY A 232 -2.72 3.69 3.72
CA GLY A 232 -2.48 3.47 5.14
C GLY A 232 -3.10 2.15 5.64
N VAL A 233 -4.38 1.89 5.31
CA VAL A 233 -5.05 0.63 5.66
C VAL A 233 -4.33 -0.58 5.04
N LYS A 234 -3.94 -0.49 3.76
CA LYS A 234 -3.14 -1.52 3.10
C LYS A 234 -1.85 -1.77 3.87
N LEU A 235 -1.04 -0.75 4.14
CA LEU A 235 0.20 -0.90 4.93
C LEU A 235 -0.04 -1.58 6.29
N ARG A 236 -1.13 -1.22 6.98
CA ARG A 236 -1.48 -1.83 8.26
C ARG A 236 -1.76 -3.32 8.13
N ILE A 237 -2.51 -3.68 7.08
CA ILE A 237 -2.80 -5.05 6.71
C ILE A 237 -1.50 -5.81 6.37
N GLU A 238 -0.66 -5.24 5.51
CA GLU A 238 0.63 -5.82 5.08
C GLU A 238 1.51 -6.16 6.30
N PHE A 239 1.61 -5.23 7.25
CA PHE A 239 2.34 -5.39 8.50
C PHE A 239 1.76 -6.48 9.40
N ALA A 240 0.43 -6.54 9.54
CA ALA A 240 -0.21 -7.60 10.30
C ALA A 240 0.02 -8.99 9.67
N ILE A 241 -0.07 -9.10 8.34
CA ILE A 241 0.16 -10.35 7.62
C ILE A 241 1.60 -10.82 7.78
N LEU A 242 2.58 -9.92 7.62
CA LEU A 242 3.98 -10.28 7.76
C LEU A 242 4.28 -10.84 9.15
N ASN A 243 3.83 -10.15 10.21
CA ASN A 243 4.07 -10.60 11.58
C ASN A 243 3.42 -11.97 11.86
N ARG A 244 2.20 -12.18 11.35
CA ARG A 244 1.54 -13.50 11.43
C ARG A 244 2.35 -14.57 10.69
N LEU A 245 2.81 -14.29 9.47
CA LEU A 245 3.60 -15.23 8.66
C LEU A 245 4.90 -15.64 9.38
N ILE A 246 5.64 -14.68 9.94
CA ILE A 246 6.86 -14.95 10.70
C ILE A 246 6.56 -15.83 11.92
N SER A 247 5.50 -15.51 12.68
CA SER A 247 5.11 -16.30 13.85
C SER A 247 4.72 -17.74 13.52
N SER A 248 4.07 -17.96 12.37
CA SER A 248 3.71 -19.31 11.89
C SER A 248 4.93 -20.13 11.48
N ILE A 249 5.93 -19.51 10.85
CA ILE A 249 7.18 -20.17 10.47
C ILE A 249 7.97 -20.58 11.72
N GLN A 250 8.11 -19.69 12.70
CA GLN A 250 8.82 -19.97 13.96
C GLN A 250 8.15 -21.09 14.78
N ARG A 251 6.81 -21.13 14.81
CA ARG A 251 6.07 -22.22 15.47
C ARG A 251 6.31 -23.56 14.79
N SER A 252 6.37 -23.57 13.45
CA SER A 252 6.63 -24.79 12.67
C SER A 252 8.03 -25.33 12.95
N SER A 253 9.06 -24.47 13.03
CA SER A 253 10.42 -24.91 13.36
C SER A 253 10.53 -25.48 14.78
N ASN A 254 9.88 -24.86 15.76
CA ASN A 254 9.93 -25.34 17.15
C ASN A 254 9.18 -26.68 17.33
N GLN A 255 8.10 -26.93 16.57
CA GLN A 255 7.43 -28.23 16.59
C GLN A 255 8.30 -29.35 16.00
N SER A 256 9.06 -29.09 14.93
CA SER A 256 9.98 -30.09 14.36
C SER A 256 11.11 -30.48 15.33
N TYR A 257 11.65 -29.54 16.10
CA TYR A 257 12.67 -29.85 17.12
C TYR A 257 12.11 -30.60 18.35
N GLY A 258 10.85 -30.37 18.73
CA GLY A 258 10.22 -31.05 19.86
C GLY A 258 9.91 -32.53 19.60
N GLN A 259 9.74 -32.91 18.33
CA GLN A 259 9.39 -34.28 17.94
C GLN A 259 10.63 -35.19 17.78
N GLU A 260 11.83 -34.61 17.61
CA GLU A 260 13.09 -35.35 17.44
C GLU A 260 13.77 -35.74 18.77
N ASN A 261 13.37 -35.10 19.88
CA ASN A 261 13.90 -35.40 21.24
C ASN A 261 13.00 -36.35 22.06
N GLY A 262 11.93 -36.89 21.48
CA GLY A 262 11.07 -37.88 22.12
C GLY A 262 11.53 -39.31 21.84
N TYR A 263 12.73 -39.70 22.32
CA TYR A 263 13.06 -41.13 22.42
C TYR A 263 12.39 -41.71 23.67
N PRO A 264 11.70 -42.86 23.56
CA PRO A 264 11.13 -43.53 24.72
C PRO A 264 12.26 -44.19 25.53
N GLU A 265 12.39 -43.80 26.80
CA GLU A 265 12.93 -44.68 27.84
C GLU A 265 11.80 -45.53 28.44
#